data_AF-A0A1H3FG42-F1
#
_entry.id   AF-A0A1H3FG42-F1
#
_cell.length_a   1.000
_cell.length_b   1.000
_cell.length_c   1.000
_cell.angle_alpha   90.00
_cell.angle_beta   90.00
_cell.angle_gamma   90.00
#
_symmetry.space_group_name_H-M   'P 1'
#
loop_
_entity.id
_entity.type
_entity.pdbx_description
1 polymer ?
#
loop_
_entity_poly.entity_id
_entity_poly.type
_entity_poly.pdbx_seq_one_letter_code
_entity_poly.pdbx_strand_id
1 'polypeptide(L)'
;MKEVNINNNEQINDMDKLIKEDVINIYTNSVSLAVGYYDFQFLFREQYPSFNEEGTDSANYVRLVMSPQHAKVFNMILEKNIKQYEENFGEINVSDNFLKSLNLLEE
;
A
#
# COMPACT_ATOMS: atom_id res chain seq x y z
N MET A 1 -8.44 10.81 33.93
CA MET A 1 -8.06 10.69 32.51
C MET A 1 -9.06 9.72 31.91
N LYS A 2 -9.83 10.12 30.88
CA LYS A 2 -10.79 9.22 30.22
C LYS A 2 -10.02 8.45 29.15
N GLU A 3 -10.01 7.13 29.25
CA GLU A 3 -9.54 6.26 28.18
C GLU A 3 -10.47 6.41 26.98
N VAL A 4 -9.91 6.85 25.86
CA VAL A 4 -10.59 6.89 24.58
C VAL A 4 -10.43 5.50 23.97
N ASN A 5 -11.47 4.69 24.12
CA ASN A 5 -11.56 3.39 23.46
C ASN A 5 -11.96 3.64 21.99
N ILE A 6 -11.00 3.57 21.08
CA ILE A 6 -11.23 3.75 19.65
C ILE A 6 -11.67 2.40 19.10
N ASN A 7 -12.98 2.24 18.92
CA ASN A 7 -13.56 1.10 18.22
C ASN A 7 -13.07 1.09 16.76
N ASN A 8 -12.20 0.15 16.40
CA ASN A 8 -11.68 -0.02 15.03
C ASN A 8 -12.80 -0.28 13.98
N ASN A 9 -14.01 -0.62 14.42
CA ASN A 9 -15.16 -0.84 13.53
C ASN A 9 -15.80 0.44 12.99
N GLU A 10 -15.49 1.63 13.53
CA GLU A 10 -16.05 2.89 13.01
C GLU A 10 -15.34 3.36 11.73
N GLN A 11 -14.06 3.04 11.52
CA GLN A 11 -13.31 3.47 10.34
C GLN A 11 -13.75 2.74 9.05
N ILE A 12 -14.20 1.49 9.15
CA ILE A 12 -14.70 0.72 8.01
C ILE A 12 -16.02 1.33 7.49
N ASN A 13 -16.89 1.79 8.40
CA ASN A 13 -18.18 2.38 8.06
C ASN A 13 -18.07 3.78 7.40
N ASP A 14 -16.95 4.49 7.57
CA ASP A 14 -16.72 5.79 6.93
C ASP A 14 -16.22 5.68 5.47
N MET A 15 -15.56 4.58 5.07
CA MET A 15 -15.22 4.33 3.66
C MET A 15 -16.45 4.02 2.82
N ASP A 16 -17.42 3.26 3.35
CA ASP A 16 -18.70 3.01 2.67
C ASP A 16 -19.54 4.29 2.52
N LYS A 17 -19.32 5.29 3.39
CA LYS A 17 -19.94 6.61 3.31
C LYS A 17 -19.24 7.56 2.31
N LEU A 18 -18.06 7.17 1.83
CA LEU A 18 -17.27 7.84 0.80
C LEU A 18 -17.52 7.25 -0.60
N ILE A 19 -18.62 6.50 -0.82
CA ILE A 19 -19.17 6.29 -2.17
C ILE A 19 -19.76 7.64 -2.66
N LYS A 20 -18.87 8.59 -2.87
CA LYS A 20 -19.05 9.73 -3.76
C LYS A 20 -18.80 9.17 -5.15
N GLU A 21 -19.63 9.53 -6.12
CA GLU A 21 -19.56 9.01 -7.50
C GLU A 21 -18.20 9.23 -8.21
N ASP A 22 -17.24 9.92 -7.57
CA ASP A 22 -15.91 10.26 -8.09
C ASP A 22 -14.75 9.38 -7.57
N VAL A 23 -14.99 8.34 -6.76
CA VAL A 23 -13.89 7.47 -6.27
C VAL A 23 -13.48 6.46 -7.33
N ILE A 24 -12.29 6.64 -7.88
CA ILE A 24 -11.69 5.69 -8.83
C ILE A 24 -11.02 4.55 -8.05
N ASN A 25 -11.54 3.34 -8.22
CA ASN A 25 -10.96 2.12 -7.64
C ASN A 25 -10.14 1.39 -8.70
N ILE A 26 -8.84 1.19 -8.44
CA ILE A 26 -7.92 0.48 -9.33
C ILE A 26 -7.23 -0.60 -8.51
N TYR A 27 -7.29 -1.84 -9.00
CA TYR A 27 -6.51 -2.92 -8.43
C TYR A 27 -5.03 -2.73 -8.79
N THR A 28 -4.14 -3.13 -7.88
CA THR A 28 -2.70 -3.09 -8.12
C THR A 28 -2.03 -4.21 -7.33
N ASN A 29 -1.03 -4.83 -7.94
CA ASN A 29 -0.23 -5.90 -7.34
C ASN A 29 1.26 -5.58 -7.31
N SER A 30 1.65 -4.37 -7.71
CA SER A 30 3.03 -3.94 -7.81
C SER A 30 3.13 -2.45 -7.55
N VAL A 31 4.09 -2.05 -6.73
CA VAL A 31 4.41 -0.64 -6.46
C VAL A 31 5.90 -0.43 -6.61
N SER A 32 6.28 0.66 -7.26
CA SER A 32 7.67 1.14 -7.27
C SER A 32 7.75 2.51 -6.63
N LEU A 33 8.74 2.69 -5.78
CA LEU A 33 8.96 3.93 -5.03
C LEU A 33 10.20 4.66 -5.56
N ALA A 34 10.04 5.93 -5.86
CA ALA A 34 11.15 6.86 -6.10
C ALA A 34 11.08 8.00 -5.07
N VAL A 35 12.24 8.40 -4.56
CA VAL A 35 12.35 9.45 -3.55
C VAL A 35 13.16 10.60 -4.14
N GLY A 36 12.54 11.78 -4.20
CA GLY A 36 13.19 13.04 -4.54
C GLY A 36 13.47 13.89 -3.30
N TYR A 37 14.12 15.04 -3.49
CA TYR A 37 14.38 15.99 -2.39
C TYR A 37 13.10 16.53 -1.74
N TYR A 38 12.02 16.63 -2.51
CA TYR A 38 10.78 17.30 -2.09
C TYR A 38 9.55 16.39 -2.16
N ASP A 39 9.70 15.16 -2.63
CA ASP A 39 8.58 14.26 -2.84
C ASP A 39 8.95 12.77 -2.77
N PHE A 40 7.91 11.97 -2.53
CA PHE A 40 7.87 10.53 -2.66
C PHE A 40 6.89 10.21 -3.77
N GLN A 41 7.31 9.37 -4.70
CA GLN A 41 6.56 9.03 -5.90
C GLN A 41 6.31 7.53 -5.91
N PHE A 42 5.04 7.14 -5.82
CA PHE A 42 4.60 5.76 -5.91
C PHE A 42 4.06 5.52 -7.32
N LEU A 43 4.53 4.46 -7.96
CA LEU A 43 4.01 4.00 -9.25
C LEU A 43 3.37 2.63 -9.04
N PHE A 44 2.05 2.62 -8.94
CA PHE A 44 1.23 1.42 -8.82
C PHE A 44 0.91 0.85 -10.18
N ARG A 45 1.02 -0.48 -10.30
CA ARG A 45 0.81 -1.22 -11.55
C ARG A 45 0.08 -2.53 -11.32
N GLU A 46 -0.56 -3.00 -12.37
CA GLU A 46 -1.00 -4.39 -12.50
C GLU A 46 0.00 -5.11 -13.40
N GLN A 47 0.80 -6.00 -12.81
CA GLN A 47 1.73 -6.86 -13.54
C GLN A 47 1.05 -8.19 -13.84
N TYR A 48 1.02 -8.57 -15.11
CA TYR A 48 0.55 -9.88 -15.55
C TYR A 48 1.74 -10.78 -15.90
N PRO A 49 1.66 -12.09 -15.59
CA PRO A 49 2.62 -13.04 -16.13
C PRO A 49 2.50 -13.03 -17.65
N SER A 50 3.58 -12.65 -18.34
CA SER A 50 3.61 -12.67 -19.79
C SER A 50 3.77 -14.10 -20.28
N PHE A 51 2.91 -14.49 -21.22
CA PHE A 51 2.98 -15.79 -21.90
C PHE A 51 3.94 -15.78 -23.10
N ASN A 52 4.48 -14.61 -23.47
CA ASN A 52 5.39 -14.43 -24.58
C ASN A 52 6.73 -13.89 -24.06
N GLU A 53 7.86 -14.29 -24.64
CA GLU A 53 9.23 -13.98 -24.18
C GLU A 53 9.60 -12.48 -24.19
N GLU A 54 8.66 -11.59 -24.54
CA GLU A 54 8.81 -10.14 -24.61
C GLU A 54 8.14 -9.44 -23.42
N GLY A 55 8.74 -9.56 -22.23
CA GLY A 55 8.50 -8.65 -21.10
C GLY A 55 7.14 -8.73 -20.41
N THR A 56 7.03 -8.10 -19.24
CA THR A 56 5.80 -8.03 -18.44
C THR A 56 4.86 -6.96 -18.97
N ASP A 57 3.71 -7.37 -19.51
CA ASP A 57 2.64 -6.42 -19.85
C ASP A 57 2.05 -5.82 -18.58
N SER A 58 2.00 -4.48 -18.53
CA SER A 58 1.38 -3.73 -17.45
C SER A 58 0.18 -2.96 -17.99
N ALA A 59 -1.03 -3.24 -17.48
CA ALA A 59 -2.26 -2.69 -18.06
C ALA A 59 -2.63 -1.31 -17.50
N ASN A 60 -2.32 -1.05 -16.22
CA ASN A 60 -2.73 0.16 -15.52
C ASN A 60 -1.56 0.77 -14.75
N TYR A 61 -1.42 2.10 -14.81
CA TYR A 61 -0.41 2.86 -14.08
C TYR A 61 -1.09 3.97 -13.29
N VAL A 62 -1.01 3.91 -11.96
CA VAL A 62 -1.43 5.00 -11.08
C VAL A 62 -0.20 5.60 -10.44
N ARG A 63 -0.01 6.90 -10.64
CA ARG A 63 1.09 7.64 -10.03
C ARG A 63 0.56 8.50 -8.88
N LEU A 64 1.10 8.27 -7.69
CA LEU A 64 0.80 9.05 -6.50
C LEU A 64 2.06 9.80 -6.06
N VAL A 65 1.93 11.10 -5.83
CA VAL A 65 3.04 11.96 -5.39
C VAL A 65 2.67 12.60 -4.06
N MET A 66 3.55 12.45 -3.08
CA MET A 66 3.37 12.99 -1.73
C MET A 66 4.59 13.80 -1.31
N SER A 67 4.39 14.85 -0.53
CA SER A 67 5.51 15.47 0.21
C SER A 67 6.10 14.48 1.24
N PRO A 68 7.37 14.62 1.66
CA PRO A 68 7.99 13.77 2.68
C PRO A 68 7.20 13.67 4.00
N GLN A 69 6.60 14.76 4.45
CA GLN A 69 5.80 14.78 5.69
C GLN A 69 4.55 13.89 5.56
N HIS A 70 3.82 14.02 4.45
CA HIS A 70 2.67 13.17 4.15
C HIS A 70 3.05 11.70 3.99
N ALA A 71 4.14 11.39 3.27
CA ALA A 71 4.62 10.01 3.11
C ALA A 71 4.97 9.37 4.46
N LYS A 72 5.57 10.13 5.39
CA LYS A 72 5.87 9.66 6.74
C LYS A 72 4.60 9.33 7.53
N VAL A 73 3.60 10.22 7.51
CA VAL A 73 2.32 9.99 8.19
C VAL A 73 1.58 8.81 7.56
N PHE A 74 1.58 8.70 6.22
CA PHE A 74 1.03 7.56 5.49
C PHE A 74 1.65 6.24 5.97
N ASN A 75 2.98 6.15 6.06
CA ASN A 75 3.65 4.96 6.56
C ASN A 75 3.23 4.59 7.99
N MET A 76 3.18 5.57 8.90
CA MET A 76 2.77 5.32 10.29
C MET A 76 1.33 4.79 10.41
N ILE A 77 0.42 5.32 9.59
CA ILE A 77 -0.97 4.85 9.53
C ILE A 77 -1.02 3.45 8.92
N LEU A 78 -0.28 3.21 7.83
CA LEU A 78 -0.23 1.92 7.16
C LEU A 78 0.31 0.83 8.09
N GLU A 79 1.43 1.06 8.75
CA GLU A 79 2.04 0.15 9.73
C GLU A 79 1.07 -0.20 10.85
N LYS A 80 0.39 0.80 11.42
CA LYS A 80 -0.64 0.58 12.44
C LYS A 80 -1.75 -0.34 11.93
N ASN A 81 -2.25 -0.12 10.71
CA ASN A 81 -3.34 -0.92 10.14
C ASN A 81 -2.90 -2.34 9.78
N ILE A 82 -1.70 -2.53 9.25
CA ILE A 82 -1.12 -3.86 8.98
C ILE A 82 -1.05 -4.66 10.28
N LYS A 83 -0.50 -4.06 11.34
CA LYS A 83 -0.42 -4.72 12.65
C LYS A 83 -1.80 -5.11 13.18
N GLN A 84 -2.78 -4.20 13.10
CA GLN A 84 -4.16 -4.49 13.53
C GLN A 84 -4.80 -5.59 12.68
N TYR A 85 -4.51 -5.66 11.40
CA TYR A 85 -4.98 -6.74 10.54
C TYR A 85 -4.39 -8.08 10.99
N GLU A 86 -3.09 -8.14 11.22
CA GLU A 86 -2.40 -9.37 11.65
C GLU A 86 -2.87 -9.86 13.02
N GLU A 87 -3.16 -8.94 13.95
CA GLU A 87 -3.75 -9.27 15.26
C GLU A 87 -5.13 -9.95 15.13
N ASN A 88 -5.91 -9.60 14.11
CA ASN A 88 -7.27 -10.10 13.92
C ASN A 88 -7.37 -11.30 12.98
N PHE A 89 -6.49 -11.40 11.98
CA PHE A 89 -6.60 -12.36 10.87
C PHE A 89 -5.39 -13.29 10.73
N GLY A 90 -4.31 -13.04 11.49
CA GLY A 90 -3.06 -13.80 11.43
C GLY A 90 -1.97 -13.10 10.62
N GLU A 91 -0.75 -13.61 10.77
CA GLU A 91 0.47 -13.03 10.20
C GLU A 91 0.48 -13.02 8.65
N ILE A 92 0.89 -11.89 8.07
CA ILE A 92 1.11 -11.73 6.64
C ILE A 92 2.48 -12.30 6.31
N ASN A 93 2.46 -13.51 5.75
CA ASN A 93 3.68 -14.21 5.37
C ASN A 93 4.22 -13.67 4.04
N VAL A 94 5.34 -12.96 4.09
CA VAL A 94 6.07 -12.50 2.90
C VAL A 94 7.32 -13.35 2.73
N SER A 95 7.49 -14.00 1.58
CA SER A 95 8.63 -14.88 1.36
C SER A 95 9.97 -14.13 1.37
N ASP A 96 11.01 -14.70 1.98
CA ASP A 96 12.36 -14.13 2.01
C ASP A 96 12.89 -13.78 0.63
N ASN A 97 12.66 -14.65 -0.37
CA ASN A 97 13.06 -14.40 -1.76
C ASN A 97 12.47 -13.09 -2.31
N PHE A 98 11.21 -12.80 -1.95
CA PHE A 98 10.55 -11.56 -2.34
C PHE A 98 11.14 -10.35 -1.61
N LEU A 99 11.34 -10.44 -0.31
CA LEU A 99 11.97 -9.36 0.47
C LEU A 99 13.39 -9.05 0.00
N LYS A 100 14.18 -10.07 -0.33
CA LYS A 100 15.53 -9.94 -0.92
C LYS A 100 15.48 -9.25 -2.27
N SER A 101 14.51 -9.58 -3.13
CA SER A 101 14.35 -8.89 -4.43
C SER A 101 14.05 -7.39 -4.29
N LEU A 102 13.56 -6.96 -3.13
CA LEU A 102 13.30 -5.56 -2.79
C LEU A 102 14.42 -4.92 -1.96
N ASN A 103 15.52 -5.62 -1.69
CA ASN A 103 16.60 -5.21 -0.79
C ASN A 103 16.12 -4.85 0.63
N LEU A 104 15.09 -5.54 1.12
CA LEU A 104 14.53 -5.34 2.47
C LEU A 104 15.09 -6.31 3.52
N LEU A 105 15.86 -7.31 3.08
CA LEU A 105 16.64 -8.20 3.93
C LEU A 105 18.08 -8.24 3.39
N GLU A 106 19.06 -8.23 4.30
CA GLU A 106 20.46 -8.50 3.96
C GLU A 106 20.64 -9.98 3.56
N GLU A 107 21.70 -10.30 2.79
CA GLU A 107 21.95 -11.65 2.26
C GLU A 107 22.14 -12.73 3.34
#